data_AF-A0A2M7G5U3-F1
#
_entry.id   AF-A0A2M7G5U3-F1
#
_cell.length_a   1.000
_cell.length_b   1.000
_cell.length_c   1.000
_cell.angle_alpha   90.00
_cell.angle_beta   90.00
_cell.angle_gamma   90.00
#
_symmetry.space_group_name_H-M   'P 1'
#
loop_
_entity.id
_entity.type
_entity.pdbx_description
1 polymer ?
#
loop_
_entity_poly.entity_id
_entity_poly.type
_entity_poly.pdbx_seq_one_letter_code
_entity_poly.pdbx_strand_id
1 'polypeptide(L)'
;MLLRKDHLERLETATRRSPVTALLGPRQCGKTTLARQFIEDKTATFFDLESLPDQRRLQNPELVLGALEGLVILDEIQTLPELFQVLRVLVDRPENKARFLVLGSASPALVKNASETLAGRVEFVELSGFSLSETGADTWRQLWVRGGFPRSFLAESEEDSLAWREGFIRT
;
A
#
# COMPACT_ATOMS: atom_id res chain seq x y z
N MET A 1 11.20 -8.64 10.76
CA MET A 1 10.64 -7.86 9.63
C MET A 1 11.72 -7.74 8.57
N LEU A 2 11.38 -7.91 7.28
CA LEU A 2 12.35 -7.93 6.18
C LEU A 2 12.30 -6.58 5.44
N LEU A 3 13.46 -6.03 5.08
CA LEU A 3 13.58 -4.77 4.35
C LEU A 3 13.45 -5.01 2.84
N ARG A 4 12.44 -4.40 2.20
CA ARG A 4 12.13 -4.60 0.77
C ARG A 4 12.70 -3.44 -0.07
N LYS A 5 14.04 -3.37 -0.19
CA LYS A 5 14.77 -2.23 -0.79
C LYS A 5 14.25 -1.83 -2.17
N ASP A 6 14.14 -2.79 -3.10
CA ASP A 6 13.67 -2.53 -4.47
C ASP A 6 12.27 -1.89 -4.49
N HIS A 7 11.38 -2.33 -3.61
CA HIS A 7 10.03 -1.78 -3.51
C HIS A 7 10.02 -0.37 -2.90
N LEU A 8 10.90 -0.09 -1.92
CA LEU A 8 11.09 1.24 -1.37
C LEU A 8 11.62 2.22 -2.43
N GLU A 9 12.59 1.81 -3.25
CA GLU A 9 13.12 2.63 -4.35
C GLU A 9 12.07 2.91 -5.43
N ARG A 10 11.23 1.91 -5.74
CA ARG A 10 10.09 2.08 -6.65
C ARG A 10 9.06 3.06 -6.11
N LEU A 11 8.73 2.99 -4.81
CA LEU A 11 7.83 3.95 -4.15
C LEU A 11 8.41 5.37 -4.17
N GLU A 12 9.70 5.52 -3.88
CA GLU A 12 10.39 6.82 -3.93
C GLU A 12 10.30 7.44 -5.33
N THR A 13 10.59 6.62 -6.34
CA THR A 13 10.54 7.06 -7.74
C THR A 13 9.12 7.42 -8.17
N ALA A 14 8.13 6.60 -7.83
CA ALA A 14 6.74 6.79 -8.20
C ALA A 14 6.13 8.04 -7.54
N THR A 15 6.34 8.21 -6.22
CA THR A 15 5.83 9.36 -5.48
C THR A 15 6.42 10.68 -5.96
N ARG A 16 7.66 10.67 -6.48
CA ARG A 16 8.24 11.86 -7.12
C ARG A 16 7.60 12.18 -8.48
N ARG A 17 7.31 11.17 -9.30
CA ARG A 17 6.79 11.33 -10.67
C ARG A 17 5.30 11.66 -10.72
N SER A 18 4.54 11.11 -9.79
CA SER A 18 3.08 11.18 -9.80
C SER A 18 2.55 11.80 -8.51
N PRO A 19 1.52 12.66 -8.58
CA PRO A 19 0.92 13.22 -7.37
C PRO A 19 0.16 12.16 -6.56
N VAL A 20 -0.34 11.11 -7.22
CA VAL A 20 -0.89 9.91 -6.56
C VAL A 20 -0.04 8.69 -6.92
N THR A 21 0.34 7.90 -5.92
CA THR A 21 0.96 6.58 -6.10
C THR A 21 0.06 5.53 -5.45
N ALA A 22 -0.27 4.47 -6.18
CA ALA A 22 -1.07 3.38 -5.69
C ALA A 22 -0.20 2.14 -5.43
N LEU A 23 0.01 1.79 -4.15
CA LEU A 23 0.66 0.56 -3.75
C LEU A 23 -0.38 -0.56 -3.65
N LEU A 24 -0.39 -1.42 -4.66
CA LEU A 24 -1.38 -2.48 -4.81
C LEU A 24 -0.75 -3.84 -4.54
N GLY A 25 -1.52 -4.74 -3.96
CA GLY A 25 -1.05 -6.11 -3.74
C GLY A 25 -2.07 -6.96 -3.01
N PRO A 26 -1.85 -8.29 -2.95
CA PRO A 26 -2.71 -9.19 -2.20
C PRO A 26 -2.90 -8.73 -0.74
N ARG A 27 -4.00 -9.16 -0.11
CA ARG A 27 -4.13 -8.98 1.34
C ARG A 27 -2.98 -9.69 2.04
N GLN A 28 -2.49 -9.10 3.12
CA GLN A 28 -1.41 -9.66 3.95
C GLN A 28 -0.03 -9.79 3.26
N CYS A 29 0.21 -9.18 2.09
CA CYS A 29 1.55 -9.14 1.47
C CYS A 29 2.52 -8.10 2.09
N GLY A 30 2.06 -7.33 3.08
CA GLY A 30 2.90 -6.36 3.81
C GLY A 30 2.87 -4.93 3.27
N LYS A 31 1.78 -4.48 2.63
CA LYS A 31 1.64 -3.10 2.11
C LYS A 31 1.80 -2.03 3.21
N THR A 32 1.01 -2.12 4.28
CA THR A 32 1.09 -1.22 5.44
C THR A 32 2.48 -1.21 6.04
N THR A 33 3.11 -2.39 6.14
CA THR A 33 4.47 -2.56 6.63
C THR A 33 5.49 -1.83 5.76
N LEU A 34 5.40 -1.98 4.43
CA LEU A 34 6.25 -1.27 3.48
C LEU A 34 6.02 0.24 3.53
N ALA A 35 4.77 0.68 3.62
CA ALA A 35 4.44 2.10 3.73
C ALA A 35 5.00 2.73 5.02
N ARG A 36 4.98 1.99 6.14
CA ARG A 36 5.61 2.44 7.40
C ARG A 36 7.13 2.53 7.28
N GLN A 37 7.79 1.57 6.63
CA GLN A 37 9.23 1.66 6.32
C GLN A 37 9.53 2.87 5.43
N PHE A 38 8.69 3.12 4.42
CA PHE A 38 8.88 4.20 3.46
C PHE A 38 8.84 5.60 4.09
N ILE A 39 8.15 5.74 5.23
CA ILE A 39 7.99 7.01 5.94
C ILE A 39 8.82 7.12 7.23
N GLU A 40 9.64 6.14 7.56
CA GLU A 40 10.40 6.10 8.81
C GLU A 40 11.25 7.38 9.00
N ASP A 41 11.83 7.88 7.91
CA ASP A 41 12.64 9.12 7.87
C ASP A 41 11.89 10.31 7.24
N LYS A 42 10.55 10.30 7.18
CA LYS A 42 9.75 11.32 6.50
C LYS A 42 8.60 11.82 7.36
N THR A 43 8.34 13.13 7.30
CA THR A 43 7.09 13.69 7.82
C THR A 43 5.95 13.29 6.90
N ALA A 44 5.04 12.46 7.39
CA ALA A 44 3.88 12.02 6.63
C ALA A 44 2.63 11.90 7.53
N THR A 45 1.45 12.13 6.94
CA THR A 45 0.17 11.89 7.61
C THR A 45 -0.38 10.54 7.18
N PHE A 46 -0.71 9.68 8.13
CA PHE A 46 -1.24 8.35 7.87
C PHE A 46 -2.72 8.27 8.28
N PHE A 47 -3.56 7.73 7.41
CA PHE A 47 -4.95 7.39 7.68
C PHE A 47 -5.17 5.90 7.41
N ASP A 48 -5.70 5.19 8.39
CA ASP A 48 -6.22 3.84 8.24
C ASP A 48 -7.72 3.92 7.96
N LEU A 49 -8.14 3.60 6.74
CA LEU A 49 -9.55 3.78 6.36
C LEU A 49 -10.46 2.69 6.91
N GLU A 50 -9.94 1.64 7.54
CA GLU A 50 -10.75 0.71 8.35
C GLU A 50 -11.00 1.25 9.77
N SER A 51 -10.21 2.25 10.21
CA SER A 51 -10.33 2.88 11.53
C SER A 51 -11.45 3.91 11.58
N LEU A 52 -12.46 3.67 12.44
CA LEU A 52 -13.57 4.61 12.67
C LEU A 52 -13.11 6.04 13.03
N PRO A 53 -12.10 6.25 13.89
CA PRO A 53 -11.52 7.57 14.11
C PRO A 53 -11.07 8.29 12.83
N ASP A 54 -10.36 7.60 11.94
CA ASP A 54 -9.86 8.21 10.71
C ASP A 54 -10.97 8.44 9.69
N GLN A 55 -11.95 7.54 9.60
CA GLN A 55 -13.17 7.79 8.82
C GLN A 55 -13.91 9.03 9.32
N ARG A 56 -14.01 9.23 10.65
CA ARG A 56 -14.63 10.44 11.23
C ARG A 56 -13.83 11.69 10.91
N ARG A 57 -12.50 11.62 10.96
CA ARG A 57 -11.62 12.74 10.54
C ARG A 57 -11.83 13.08 9.08
N LEU A 58 -12.15 12.10 8.23
CA LEU A 58 -12.38 12.26 6.79
C LEU A 58 -13.85 12.46 6.41
N GLN A 59 -14.71 12.90 7.34
CA GLN A 59 -16.11 13.28 6.99
C GLN A 59 -16.19 14.39 5.93
N ASN A 60 -15.20 15.28 5.89
CA ASN A 60 -15.03 16.30 4.84
C ASN A 60 -13.64 16.14 4.21
N PRO A 61 -13.45 15.13 3.34
CA PRO A 61 -12.11 14.71 2.92
C PRO A 61 -11.41 15.79 2.07
N GLU A 62 -12.12 16.55 1.25
CA GLU A 62 -11.52 17.68 0.50
C GLU A 62 -10.94 18.75 1.42
N LEU A 63 -11.64 19.09 2.51
CA LEU A 63 -11.18 20.10 3.47
C LEU A 63 -9.95 19.60 4.23
N VAL A 64 -10.02 18.35 4.71
CA VAL A 64 -8.99 17.77 5.56
C VAL A 64 -7.74 17.47 4.75
N LEU A 65 -7.88 16.72 3.65
CA LEU A 65 -6.75 16.34 2.80
C LEU A 65 -6.18 17.54 2.04
N GLY A 66 -7.01 18.50 1.64
CA GLY A 66 -6.56 19.72 0.95
C GLY A 66 -5.78 20.70 1.83
N ALA A 67 -5.88 20.57 3.16
CA ALA A 67 -5.08 21.36 4.11
C ALA A 67 -3.73 20.70 4.45
N LEU A 68 -3.50 19.45 4.03
CA LEU A 68 -2.25 18.74 4.30
C LEU A 68 -1.17 19.13 3.30
N GLU A 69 0.08 19.02 3.74
CA GLU A 69 1.27 19.18 2.91
C GLU A 69 2.16 17.95 3.05
N GLY A 70 3.04 17.71 2.07
CA GLY A 70 3.95 16.56 2.11
C GLY A 70 3.26 15.25 1.73
N LEU A 71 3.69 14.14 2.35
CA LEU A 71 3.17 12.81 2.00
C LEU A 71 1.96 12.44 2.86
N VAL A 72 0.88 12.03 2.22
CA VAL A 72 -0.35 11.54 2.88
C VAL A 72 -0.59 10.10 2.45
N ILE A 73 -0.72 9.19 3.42
CA ILE A 73 -0.97 7.77 3.21
C ILE A 73 -2.43 7.46 3.54
N LEU A 74 -3.11 6.79 2.62
CA LEU A 74 -4.46 6.29 2.78
C LEU A 74 -4.43 4.77 2.68
N ASP A 75 -4.49 4.08 3.81
CA ASP A 75 -4.48 2.62 3.87
C ASP A 75 -5.87 2.03 3.67
N GLU A 76 -5.93 0.84 3.05
CA GLU A 76 -7.15 0.13 2.70
C GLU A 76 -8.20 1.00 1.96
N ILE A 77 -7.76 1.70 0.91
CA ILE A 77 -8.57 2.63 0.10
C ILE A 77 -9.84 2.03 -0.52
N GLN A 78 -9.94 0.69 -0.63
CA GLN A 78 -11.18 0.06 -1.04
C GLN A 78 -12.35 0.25 -0.05
N THR A 79 -12.06 0.68 1.19
CA THR A 79 -13.08 0.97 2.21
C THR A 79 -13.84 2.26 1.88
N LEU A 80 -13.18 3.24 1.27
CA LEU A 80 -13.76 4.52 0.83
C LEU A 80 -13.32 4.85 -0.62
N PRO A 81 -13.80 4.08 -1.63
CA PRO A 81 -13.36 4.23 -3.02
C PRO A 81 -13.73 5.59 -3.64
N GLU A 82 -14.69 6.32 -3.08
CA GLU A 82 -15.05 7.69 -3.47
C GLU A 82 -13.90 8.68 -3.28
N LEU A 83 -12.92 8.36 -2.42
CA LEU A 83 -11.74 9.20 -2.22
C LEU A 83 -10.90 9.37 -3.49
N PHE A 84 -10.98 8.47 -4.48
CA PHE A 84 -10.30 8.68 -5.76
C PHE A 84 -10.78 9.96 -6.46
N GLN A 85 -12.07 10.31 -6.36
CA GLN A 85 -12.60 11.55 -6.94
C GLN A 85 -12.09 12.78 -6.19
N VAL A 86 -12.05 12.69 -4.86
CA VAL A 86 -11.48 13.74 -4.00
C VAL A 86 -10.02 13.97 -4.34
N LEU A 87 -9.22 12.90 -4.43
CA LEU A 87 -7.81 13.00 -4.78
C LEU A 87 -7.61 13.64 -6.15
N ARG A 88 -8.42 13.29 -7.15
CA ARG A 88 -8.37 13.93 -8.47
C ARG A 88 -8.56 15.44 -8.37
N VAL A 89 -9.59 15.88 -7.66
CA VAL A 89 -9.89 17.31 -7.48
C VAL A 89 -8.73 18.01 -6.77
N LEU A 90 -8.16 17.40 -5.73
CA LEU A 90 -7.06 17.98 -4.96
C LEU A 90 -5.78 18.10 -5.79
N VAL A 91 -5.38 17.04 -6.51
CA VAL A 91 -4.11 17.06 -7.25
C VAL A 91 -4.15 17.95 -8.50
N ASP A 92 -5.35 18.29 -9.00
CA ASP A 92 -5.55 19.25 -10.09
C ASP A 92 -5.43 20.72 -9.63
N ARG A 93 -5.45 20.99 -8.32
CA ARG A 93 -5.31 22.35 -7.78
C ARG A 93 -3.85 22.82 -7.88
N PRO A 94 -3.57 24.02 -8.43
CA PRO A 94 -2.22 24.56 -8.52
C PRO A 94 -1.50 24.71 -7.17
N GLU A 95 -2.26 24.96 -6.10
CA GLU A 95 -1.78 25.15 -4.74
C GLU A 95 -1.56 23.84 -3.96
N ASN A 96 -1.88 22.69 -4.55
CA ASN A 96 -1.71 21.41 -3.87
C ASN A 96 -0.23 21.10 -3.61
N LYS A 97 0.11 20.98 -2.32
CA LYS A 97 1.45 20.62 -1.85
C LYS A 97 1.53 19.18 -1.32
N ALA A 98 0.41 18.46 -1.32
CA ALA A 98 0.34 17.08 -0.88
C ALA A 98 0.63 16.12 -2.03
N ARG A 99 1.25 15.00 -1.68
CA ARG A 99 1.34 13.79 -2.50
C ARG A 99 0.67 12.65 -1.77
N PHE A 100 -0.02 11.81 -2.52
CA PHE A 100 -0.87 10.77 -1.94
C PHE A 100 -0.31 9.38 -2.25
N LEU A 101 -0.11 8.58 -1.22
CA LEU A 101 0.19 7.16 -1.33
C LEU A 101 -1.05 6.37 -0.89
N VAL A 102 -1.75 5.76 -1.84
CA VAL A 102 -2.93 4.94 -1.56
C VAL A 102 -2.53 3.47 -1.50
N LEU A 103 -2.93 2.77 -0.45
CA LEU A 103 -2.67 1.35 -0.28
C LEU A 103 -3.98 0.60 -0.45
N GLY A 104 -3.96 -0.51 -1.17
CA GLY A 104 -5.17 -1.29 -1.37
C GLY A 104 -4.93 -2.68 -1.91
N SER A 105 -5.98 -3.50 -1.85
CA SER A 105 -5.97 -4.80 -2.53
C SER A 105 -5.86 -4.61 -4.05
N ALA A 106 -5.10 -5.46 -4.74
CA ALA A 106 -5.00 -5.44 -6.20
C ALA A 106 -6.28 -6.00 -6.90
N SER A 107 -7.47 -5.71 -6.36
CA SER A 107 -8.72 -6.18 -6.97
C SER A 107 -8.96 -5.46 -8.31
N PRO A 108 -9.47 -6.15 -9.36
CA PRO A 108 -9.72 -5.53 -10.65
C PRO A 108 -10.64 -4.30 -10.58
N ALA A 109 -11.62 -4.32 -9.68
CA ALA A 109 -12.52 -3.20 -9.46
C ALA A 109 -11.78 -1.96 -8.92
N LEU A 110 -10.87 -2.14 -7.96
CA LEU A 110 -10.08 -1.04 -7.41
C LEU A 110 -9.13 -0.45 -8.45
N VAL A 111 -8.41 -1.31 -9.17
CA VAL A 111 -7.48 -0.91 -10.24
C VAL A 111 -8.23 -0.13 -11.32
N LYS A 112 -9.40 -0.63 -11.75
CA LYS A 112 -10.24 0.02 -12.75
C LYS A 112 -10.69 1.40 -12.28
N ASN A 113 -11.26 1.49 -11.07
CA ASN A 113 -11.76 2.75 -10.53
C ASN A 113 -10.64 3.80 -10.39
N ALA A 114 -9.47 3.40 -9.88
CA ALA A 114 -8.31 4.26 -9.79
C ALA A 114 -7.82 4.72 -11.18
N SER A 115 -7.76 3.81 -12.16
CA SER A 115 -7.29 4.13 -13.52
C SER A 115 -8.24 5.07 -14.26
N GLU A 116 -9.56 4.87 -14.14
CA GLU A 116 -10.57 5.71 -14.78
C GLU A 116 -10.65 7.10 -14.13
N THR A 117 -10.58 7.16 -12.80
CA THR A 117 -10.73 8.42 -12.05
C THR A 117 -9.44 9.26 -12.06
N LEU A 118 -8.28 8.62 -11.93
CA LEU A 118 -6.97 9.29 -11.80
C LEU A 118 -6.10 9.16 -13.06
N ALA A 119 -6.70 8.99 -14.24
CA ALA A 119 -5.96 8.90 -15.50
C ALA A 119 -4.93 10.04 -15.64
N GLY A 120 -3.67 9.67 -15.87
CA GLY A 120 -2.53 10.61 -15.98
C GLY A 120 -2.02 11.21 -14.67
N ARG A 121 -2.59 10.82 -13.52
CA ARG A 121 -2.28 11.36 -12.17
C ARG A 121 -1.90 10.29 -11.15
N VAL A 122 -2.02 9.02 -11.54
CA VAL A 122 -1.68 7.86 -10.70
C VAL A 122 -0.56 7.05 -11.32
N GLU A 123 0.40 6.65 -10.51
CA GLU A 123 1.39 5.62 -10.84
C GLU A 123 1.15 4.40 -9.96
N PHE A 124 1.13 3.20 -10.55
CA PHE A 124 0.88 1.95 -9.84
C PHE A 124 2.20 1.27 -9.46
N VAL A 125 2.33 0.88 -8.20
CA VAL A 125 3.41 0.04 -7.68
C VAL A 125 2.80 -1.24 -7.15
N GLU A 126 3.14 -2.37 -7.76
CA GLU A 126 2.65 -3.68 -7.31
C GLU A 126 3.61 -4.29 -6.28
N LEU A 127 3.02 -4.83 -5.21
CA LEU A 127 3.68 -5.53 -4.13
C LEU A 127 3.17 -6.97 -4.04
N SER A 128 4.04 -7.91 -4.42
CA SER A 128 3.80 -9.34 -4.26
C SER A 128 4.27 -9.84 -2.89
N GLY A 129 4.14 -11.15 -2.64
CA GLY A 129 4.90 -11.80 -1.57
C GLY A 129 6.41 -11.68 -1.79
N PHE A 130 7.19 -12.10 -0.80
CA PHE A 130 8.64 -12.12 -0.88
C PHE A 130 9.16 -12.89 -2.09
N SER A 131 10.21 -12.36 -2.69
CA SER A 131 11.01 -13.00 -3.72
C SER A 131 12.36 -13.50 -3.17
N LEU A 132 13.13 -14.20 -4.00
CA LEU A 132 14.52 -14.54 -3.69
C LEU A 132 15.44 -13.31 -3.65
N SER A 133 15.13 -12.25 -4.39
CA SER A 133 15.89 -11.00 -4.30
C SER A 133 15.75 -10.34 -2.93
N GLU A 134 14.65 -10.61 -2.22
CA GLU A 134 14.38 -10.05 -0.90
C GLU A 134 14.84 -10.98 0.23
N THR A 135 14.64 -12.28 0.07
CA THR A 135 14.93 -13.27 1.12
C THR A 135 16.33 -13.88 1.02
N GLY A 136 17.03 -13.67 -0.09
CA GLY A 136 18.32 -14.28 -0.40
C GLY A 136 18.17 -15.55 -1.24
N ALA A 137 19.14 -15.82 -2.12
CA ALA A 137 19.09 -16.99 -2.99
C ALA A 137 19.11 -18.31 -2.21
N ASP A 138 19.77 -18.34 -1.05
CA ASP A 138 19.91 -19.55 -0.22
C ASP A 138 18.60 -19.98 0.46
N THR A 139 17.60 -19.11 0.55
CA THR A 139 16.29 -19.43 1.16
C THR A 139 15.33 -20.08 0.19
N TRP A 140 15.74 -20.42 -1.03
CA TRP A 140 14.83 -20.87 -2.08
C TRP A 140 13.95 -22.06 -1.70
N ARG A 141 14.47 -23.01 -0.90
CA ARG A 141 13.68 -24.15 -0.40
C ARG A 141 12.60 -23.69 0.57
N GLN A 142 12.95 -22.79 1.49
CA GLN A 142 12.01 -22.22 2.44
C GLN A 142 10.93 -21.42 1.70
N LEU A 143 11.32 -20.60 0.72
CA LEU A 143 10.38 -19.84 -0.09
C LEU A 143 9.47 -20.75 -0.94
N TRP A 144 10.00 -21.85 -1.46
CA TRP A 144 9.22 -22.86 -2.19
C TRP A 144 8.16 -23.53 -1.32
N VAL A 145 8.52 -23.90 -0.08
CA VAL A 145 7.61 -24.62 0.83
C VAL A 145 6.62 -23.68 1.51
N ARG A 146 7.08 -22.52 1.99
CA ARG A 146 6.27 -21.57 2.78
C ARG A 146 5.61 -20.49 1.93
N GLY A 147 6.01 -20.33 0.67
CA GLY A 147 5.54 -19.24 -0.18
C GLY A 147 6.06 -17.87 0.27
N GLY A 148 5.69 -16.83 -0.48
CA GLY A 148 6.19 -15.47 -0.26
C GLY A 148 5.41 -14.63 0.75
N PHE A 149 4.29 -15.08 1.30
CA PHE A 149 3.54 -14.24 2.22
C PHE A 149 4.31 -14.05 3.54
N PRO A 150 4.49 -12.80 4.02
CA PRO A 150 5.36 -12.52 5.16
C PRO A 150 5.08 -13.37 6.40
N ARG A 151 3.81 -13.56 6.77
CA ARG A 151 3.44 -14.35 7.96
C ARG A 151 3.77 -15.84 7.82
N SER A 152 3.63 -16.42 6.63
CA SER A 152 4.00 -17.82 6.39
C SER A 152 5.50 -18.00 6.28
N PHE A 153 6.17 -17.14 5.50
CA PHE A 153 7.61 -17.24 5.27
C PHE A 153 8.40 -17.07 6.57
N LEU A 154 8.06 -16.04 7.37
CA LEU A 154 8.75 -15.70 8.62
C LEU A 154 8.28 -16.49 9.85
N ALA A 155 7.41 -17.50 9.68
CA ALA A 155 6.95 -18.33 10.79
C ALA A 155 8.13 -19.03 11.49
N GLU A 156 8.03 -19.25 12.81
CA GLU A 156 9.10 -19.89 13.59
C GLU A 156 9.25 -21.38 13.23
N SER A 157 8.15 -22.04 12.85
CA SER A 157 8.12 -23.47 12.49
C SER A 157 7.44 -23.73 11.14
N GLU A 158 7.65 -24.94 10.58
CA GLU A 158 6.91 -25.40 9.40
C GLU A 158 5.41 -25.62 9.69
N GLU A 159 5.09 -26.03 10.91
CA GLU A 159 3.72 -26.26 11.36
C GLU A 159 2.93 -24.95 11.39
N ASP A 160 3.49 -23.89 11.97
CA ASP A 160 2.89 -22.55 12.01
C ASP A 160 2.72 -21.97 10.59
N SER A 161 3.74 -22.17 9.74
CA SER A 161 3.69 -21.77 8.33
C SER A 161 2.56 -22.49 7.59
N LEU A 162 2.40 -23.80 7.79
CA LEU A 162 1.33 -24.57 7.17
C LEU A 162 -0.05 -24.15 7.70
N ALA A 163 -0.21 -24.04 9.02
CA ALA A 163 -1.46 -23.62 9.65
C ALA A 163 -1.92 -22.25 9.14
N TRP A 164 -1.00 -21.30 8.99
CA TRP A 164 -1.31 -19.99 8.41
C TRP A 164 -1.79 -20.10 6.94
N ARG A 165 -1.10 -20.89 6.12
CA ARG A 165 -1.46 -21.07 4.69
C ARG A 165 -2.82 -21.74 4.54
N GLU A 166 -3.12 -22.76 5.34
CA GLU A 166 -4.42 -23.41 5.35
C GLU A 166 -5.53 -22.45 5.77
N GLY A 167 -5.27 -21.61 6.78
CA GLY A 167 -6.19 -20.55 7.18
C GLY A 167 -6.45 -19.54 6.06
N PHE A 168 -5.40 -19.08 5.39
CA PHE A 168 -5.50 -18.10 4.30
C PHE A 168 -6.28 -18.63 3.09
N ILE A 169 -6.13 -19.92 2.73
CA ILE A 169 -6.86 -20.52 1.60
C ILE A 169 -8.37 -20.62 1.87
N ARG A 170 -8.77 -20.75 3.14
CA ARG A 170 -10.18 -20.87 3.53
C ARG A 170 -10.94 -19.53 3.55
N THR A 171 -10.24 -18.40 3.43
CA THR A 171 -10.79 -17.04 3.54
C THR A 171 -10.65 -16.26 2.24
#